data_AF-A0A0C3E7C6-F1
#
_entry.id   AF-A0A0C3E7C6-F1
#
_cell.length_a   1.000
_cell.length_b   1.000
_cell.length_c   1.000
_cell.angle_alpha   90.00
_cell.angle_beta   90.00
_cell.angle_gamma   90.00
#
_symmetry.space_group_name_H-M   'P 1'
#
loop_
_entity.id
_entity.type
_entity.pdbx_description
1 polymer ?
#
loop_
_entity_poly.entity_id
_entity_poly.type
_entity_poly.pdbx_seq_one_letter_code
_entity_poly.pdbx_strand_id
1 'polypeptide(L)'
;MFFEDYHPSIFFRTPQEHLEYQWRKNIQLPLVIPERHARVYVFLEWQEGRDDKELIQGMLYLKADVPFESSGNLSLVRIRAMWGLEKCVPIDPHRRVPFVAANQDYLSPLAVQVLSDKNGVLKLYEPKPSEATFSMREQRMHYVRKYQAETTWLYETAFRKLDAVFSSNMMVVIFVFLIVCMIEVLYIHQSGRLEVLYDAAKLAMV
;
A
#
# COMPACT_ATOMS: atom_id res chain seq x y z
N MET A 1 7.13 -19.32 -12.28
CA MET A 1 6.67 -19.46 -10.88
C MET A 1 5.38 -20.26 -10.96
N PHE A 2 5.45 -21.56 -10.62
CA PHE A 2 4.30 -22.45 -10.68
C PHE A 2 3.36 -22.10 -9.51
N PHE A 3 2.14 -21.68 -9.81
CA PHE A 3 1.06 -21.43 -8.84
C PHE A 3 0.24 -22.71 -8.62
N GLU A 4 0.89 -23.88 -8.69
CA GLU A 4 0.23 -25.15 -8.42
C GLU A 4 0.03 -25.23 -6.89
N ASP A 5 -1.24 -25.21 -6.48
CA ASP A 5 -1.76 -25.34 -5.13
C ASP A 5 -1.56 -24.13 -4.19
N TYR A 6 -2.07 -22.96 -4.61
CA TYR A 6 -2.27 -21.85 -3.68
C TYR A 6 -3.37 -22.16 -2.66
N HIS A 7 -2.98 -22.26 -1.39
CA HIS A 7 -3.90 -22.33 -0.26
C HIS A 7 -3.67 -21.14 0.69
N PRO A 8 -4.74 -20.49 1.18
CA PRO A 8 -4.61 -19.50 2.23
C PRO A 8 -3.82 -20.06 3.42
N SER A 9 -2.91 -19.27 3.98
CA SER A 9 -2.06 -19.64 5.11
C SER A 9 -1.91 -18.46 6.07
N ILE A 10 -1.60 -18.76 7.34
CA ILE A 10 -1.31 -17.75 8.37
C ILE A 10 -0.11 -16.85 8.01
N PHE A 11 0.73 -17.26 7.06
CA PHE A 11 1.89 -16.48 6.61
C PHE A 11 1.56 -15.46 5.50
N PHE A 12 0.45 -15.66 4.77
CA PHE A 12 0.01 -14.73 3.72
C PHE A 12 -0.93 -13.67 4.28
N ARG A 13 -0.86 -12.46 3.74
CA ARG A 13 -1.81 -11.39 4.08
C ARG A 13 -3.23 -11.84 3.77
N THR A 14 -4.13 -11.57 4.69
CA THR A 14 -5.56 -11.78 4.49
C THR A 14 -6.12 -10.75 3.50
N PRO A 15 -7.28 -11.04 2.87
CA PRO A 15 -7.98 -10.05 2.06
C PRO A 15 -8.27 -8.75 2.83
N GLN A 16 -8.55 -8.85 4.13
CA GLN A 16 -8.77 -7.72 5.03
C GLN A 16 -7.49 -6.88 5.22
N GLU A 17 -6.32 -7.50 5.40
CA GLU A 17 -5.04 -6.77 5.44
C GLU A 17 -4.75 -6.05 4.13
N HIS A 18 -5.06 -6.67 2.98
CA HIS A 18 -4.89 -6.03 1.68
C HIS A 18 -5.81 -4.82 1.54
N LEU A 19 -7.05 -4.91 2.02
CA LEU A 19 -8.01 -3.82 1.99
C LEU A 19 -7.56 -2.66 2.89
N GLU A 20 -7.18 -2.96 4.14
CA GLU A 20 -6.61 -1.97 5.07
C GLU A 20 -5.37 -1.29 4.47
N TYR A 21 -4.49 -2.05 3.83
CA TYR A 21 -3.30 -1.51 3.14
C TYR A 21 -3.67 -0.61 1.96
N GLN A 22 -4.64 -1.04 1.13
CA GLN A 22 -5.12 -0.27 -0.02
C GLN A 22 -5.66 1.10 0.40
N TRP A 23 -6.44 1.14 1.50
CA TRP A 23 -6.95 2.39 2.07
C TRP A 23 -5.84 3.26 2.63
N ARG A 24 -4.95 2.71 3.46
CA ARG A 24 -3.84 3.48 4.06
C ARG A 24 -2.91 4.08 3.02
N LYS A 25 -2.71 3.40 1.89
CA LYS A 25 -1.84 3.86 0.80
C LYS A 25 -2.57 4.65 -0.28
N ASN A 26 -3.89 4.78 -0.20
CA ASN A 26 -4.73 5.39 -1.23
C ASN A 26 -4.36 4.90 -2.64
N ILE A 27 -4.27 3.58 -2.81
CA ILE A 27 -3.81 2.99 -4.08
C ILE A 27 -4.76 3.43 -5.19
N GLN A 28 -4.21 4.04 -6.23
CA GLN A 28 -4.92 4.42 -7.44
C GLN A 28 -4.43 3.54 -8.60
N LEU A 29 -5.37 3.05 -9.41
CA LEU A 29 -5.04 2.37 -10.65
C LEU A 29 -4.94 3.41 -11.78
N PRO A 30 -4.16 3.16 -12.83
CA PRO A 30 -4.09 4.04 -13.98
C PRO A 30 -5.47 4.23 -14.61
N LEU A 31 -5.74 5.38 -15.24
CA LEU A 31 -7.04 5.62 -15.88
C LEU A 31 -7.30 4.61 -17.01
N VAL A 32 -6.25 4.31 -17.79
CA VAL A 32 -6.28 3.35 -18.89
C VAL A 32 -5.81 1.99 -18.38
N ILE A 33 -6.57 0.93 -18.69
CA ILE A 33 -6.18 -0.44 -18.38
C ILE A 33 -4.99 -0.80 -19.29
N PRO A 34 -3.87 -1.28 -18.75
CA PRO A 34 -2.73 -1.69 -19.57
C PRO A 34 -3.12 -2.75 -20.59
N GLU A 35 -2.45 -2.76 -21.75
CA GLU A 35 -2.69 -3.79 -22.75
C GLU A 35 -2.48 -5.19 -22.15
N ARG A 36 -3.33 -6.13 -22.59
CA ARG A 36 -3.32 -7.51 -22.10
C ARG A 36 -3.52 -7.65 -20.58
N HIS A 37 -4.21 -6.70 -19.95
CA HIS A 37 -4.65 -6.81 -18.57
C HIS A 37 -6.18 -6.74 -18.47
N ALA A 38 -6.73 -7.35 -17.43
CA ALA A 38 -8.10 -7.12 -16.99
C ALA A 38 -8.07 -6.32 -15.69
N ARG A 39 -8.90 -5.26 -15.60
CA ARG A 39 -9.14 -4.59 -14.33
C ARG A 39 -10.13 -5.41 -13.53
N VAL A 40 -9.75 -5.81 -12.32
CA VAL A 40 -10.59 -6.66 -11.48
C VAL A 40 -10.89 -5.98 -10.15
N TYR A 41 -12.17 -6.00 -9.74
CA TYR A 41 -12.63 -5.62 -8.41
C TYR A 41 -13.11 -6.86 -7.68
N VAL A 42 -12.56 -7.15 -6.50
CA VAL A 42 -12.99 -8.27 -5.65
C VAL A 42 -13.72 -7.72 -4.43
N PHE A 43 -14.98 -8.10 -4.29
CA PHE A 43 -15.82 -7.80 -3.13
C PHE A 43 -15.75 -8.93 -2.09
N LEU A 44 -15.55 -8.58 -0.82
CA LEU A 44 -15.49 -9.57 0.27
C LEU A 44 -16.85 -9.85 0.91
N GLU A 45 -17.82 -8.94 0.73
CA GLU A 45 -19.14 -8.97 1.39
C GLU A 45 -20.29 -8.86 0.39
N TRP A 46 -20.03 -9.17 -0.89
CA TRP A 46 -21.09 -9.18 -1.89
C TRP A 46 -22.05 -10.35 -1.66
N GLN A 47 -23.33 -10.11 -1.94
CA GLN A 47 -24.41 -11.09 -1.85
C GLN A 47 -25.25 -11.06 -3.12
N GLU A 48 -25.79 -12.21 -3.49
CA GLU A 48 -26.62 -12.36 -4.68
C GLU A 48 -27.80 -11.38 -4.70
N GLY A 49 -28.02 -10.74 -5.85
CA GLY A 49 -29.06 -9.72 -6.02
C GLY A 49 -28.74 -8.33 -5.46
N ARG A 50 -27.71 -8.18 -4.60
CA ARG A 50 -27.33 -6.89 -4.01
C ARG A 50 -26.72 -5.95 -5.05
N ASP A 51 -27.13 -4.67 -5.02
CA ASP A 51 -26.47 -3.60 -5.77
C ASP A 51 -25.08 -3.33 -5.15
N ASP A 52 -24.05 -3.23 -5.99
CA ASP A 52 -22.66 -3.09 -5.56
C ASP A 52 -22.25 -1.62 -5.32
N LYS A 53 -23.16 -0.66 -5.54
CA LYS A 53 -22.92 0.78 -5.26
C LYS A 53 -22.42 1.05 -3.84
N GLU A 54 -23.03 0.45 -2.83
CA GLU A 54 -22.63 0.65 -1.44
C GLU A 54 -21.20 0.15 -1.19
N LEU A 55 -20.85 -1.00 -1.78
CA LEU A 55 -19.51 -1.57 -1.67
C LEU A 55 -18.48 -0.69 -2.38
N ILE A 56 -18.84 -0.13 -3.55
CA ILE A 56 -17.97 0.77 -4.30
C ILE A 56 -17.78 2.10 -3.55
N GLN A 57 -18.87 2.70 -3.05
CA GLN A 57 -18.83 3.97 -2.30
C GLN A 57 -18.08 3.83 -0.98
N GLY A 58 -18.28 2.72 -0.27
CA GLY A 58 -17.54 2.38 0.95
C GLY A 58 -16.11 1.91 0.70
N MET A 59 -15.68 1.82 -0.57
CA MET A 59 -14.38 1.27 -0.97
C MET A 59 -14.10 -0.12 -0.41
N LEU A 60 -15.13 -0.95 -0.21
CA LEU A 60 -15.08 -2.30 0.36
C LEU A 60 -14.74 -3.35 -0.71
N TYR A 61 -13.71 -3.06 -1.51
CA TYR A 61 -13.24 -3.94 -2.58
C TYR A 61 -11.74 -3.83 -2.79
N LEU A 62 -11.14 -4.95 -3.16
CA LEU A 62 -9.75 -5.02 -3.63
C LEU A 62 -9.72 -4.72 -5.12
N LYS A 63 -8.71 -4.00 -5.59
CA LYS A 63 -8.57 -3.66 -7.01
C LYS A 63 -7.16 -3.88 -7.53
N ALA A 64 -7.06 -4.42 -8.74
CA ALA A 64 -5.80 -4.55 -9.48
C ALA A 64 -6.04 -4.63 -10.99
N ASP A 65 -5.02 -4.32 -11.76
CA ASP A 65 -4.91 -4.73 -13.16
C ASP A 65 -4.12 -6.03 -13.23
N VAL A 66 -4.75 -7.10 -13.73
CA VAL A 66 -4.20 -8.45 -13.72
C VAL A 66 -3.85 -8.86 -15.16
N PRO A 67 -2.59 -9.25 -15.43
CA PRO A 67 -2.19 -9.65 -16.77
C PRO A 67 -2.86 -10.97 -17.17
N PHE A 68 -3.32 -11.05 -18.42
CA PHE A 68 -3.74 -12.30 -19.03
C PHE A 68 -2.55 -13.26 -19.18
N GLU A 69 -2.84 -14.56 -19.25
CA GLU A 69 -1.87 -15.56 -19.63
C GLU A 69 -1.46 -15.42 -21.10
N SER A 70 -0.43 -16.16 -21.52
CA SER A 70 0.00 -16.22 -22.91
C SER A 70 -1.13 -16.67 -23.86
N SER A 71 -2.04 -17.50 -23.39
CA SER A 71 -3.25 -17.95 -24.10
C SER A 71 -4.36 -16.90 -24.20
N GLY A 72 -4.22 -15.76 -23.52
CA GLY A 72 -5.25 -14.73 -23.41
C GLY A 72 -6.26 -14.97 -22.28
N ASN A 73 -6.24 -16.12 -21.62
CA ASN A 73 -7.13 -16.41 -20.50
C ASN A 73 -6.74 -15.58 -19.26
N LEU A 74 -7.72 -15.23 -18.42
CA LEU A 74 -7.49 -14.64 -17.12
C LEU A 74 -7.43 -15.74 -16.05
N SER A 75 -6.31 -15.84 -15.32
CA SER A 75 -6.14 -16.83 -14.24
C SER A 75 -6.82 -16.36 -12.96
N LEU A 76 -7.87 -17.08 -12.54
CA LEU A 76 -8.51 -16.88 -11.24
C LEU A 76 -7.63 -17.41 -10.09
N VAL A 77 -6.78 -18.41 -10.35
CA VAL A 77 -5.77 -18.89 -9.40
C VAL A 77 -4.83 -17.76 -9.00
N ARG A 78 -4.33 -16.99 -9.98
CA ARG A 78 -3.47 -15.83 -9.74
C ARG A 78 -4.17 -14.78 -8.88
N ILE A 79 -5.44 -14.49 -9.17
CA ILE A 79 -6.23 -13.52 -8.40
C ILE A 79 -6.41 -13.98 -6.94
N ARG A 80 -6.67 -15.28 -6.72
CA ARG A 80 -6.73 -15.84 -5.36
C ARG A 80 -5.41 -15.69 -4.62
N ALA A 81 -4.30 -16.00 -5.30
CA ALA A 81 -2.95 -15.90 -4.76
C ALA A 81 -2.55 -14.47 -4.41
N MET A 82 -2.98 -13.47 -5.18
CA MET A 82 -2.66 -12.06 -4.93
C MET A 82 -3.18 -11.55 -3.58
N TRP A 83 -4.28 -12.10 -3.09
CA TRP A 83 -5.03 -11.51 -1.98
C TRP A 83 -5.40 -12.45 -0.85
N GLY A 84 -4.93 -13.69 -0.81
CA GLY A 84 -5.31 -14.56 0.31
C GLY A 84 -6.63 -15.32 0.11
N LEU A 85 -7.25 -15.30 -1.07
CA LEU A 85 -8.61 -15.81 -1.26
C LEU A 85 -8.64 -17.35 -1.32
N GLU A 86 -9.65 -17.97 -0.71
CA GLU A 86 -9.92 -19.41 -0.85
C GLU A 86 -10.64 -19.68 -2.17
N LYS A 87 -11.65 -18.85 -2.47
CA LYS A 87 -12.45 -18.94 -3.69
C LYS A 87 -12.60 -17.56 -4.29
N CYS A 88 -12.77 -17.50 -5.60
CA CYS A 88 -13.02 -16.27 -6.33
C CYS A 88 -13.97 -16.60 -7.47
N VAL A 89 -15.14 -15.96 -7.47
CA VAL A 89 -16.21 -16.24 -8.42
C VAL A 89 -16.59 -14.93 -9.11
N PRO A 90 -16.70 -14.91 -10.46
CA PRO A 90 -17.14 -13.72 -11.16
C PRO A 90 -18.61 -13.44 -10.92
N ILE A 91 -18.97 -12.16 -11.00
CA ILE A 91 -20.35 -11.70 -10.89
C ILE A 91 -20.84 -11.37 -12.30
N ASP A 92 -22.00 -11.90 -12.68
CA ASP A 92 -22.69 -11.43 -13.88
C ASP A 92 -23.22 -10.01 -13.64
N PRO A 93 -22.74 -8.99 -14.36
CA PRO A 93 -23.09 -7.59 -14.07
C PRO A 93 -24.57 -7.26 -14.34
N HIS A 94 -25.24 -8.03 -15.20
CA HIS A 94 -26.63 -7.79 -15.56
C HIS A 94 -27.60 -8.51 -14.63
N ARG A 95 -27.29 -9.78 -14.34
CA ARG A 95 -28.15 -10.64 -13.51
C ARG A 95 -27.87 -10.48 -12.02
N ARG A 96 -26.70 -9.96 -11.63
CA ARG A 96 -26.23 -9.86 -10.24
C ARG A 96 -26.24 -11.21 -9.53
N VAL A 97 -25.82 -12.24 -10.26
CA VAL A 97 -25.69 -13.61 -9.78
C VAL A 97 -24.26 -14.11 -9.98
N PRO A 98 -23.82 -15.11 -9.22
CA PRO A 98 -22.54 -15.76 -9.46
C PRO A 98 -22.49 -16.35 -10.87
N PHE A 99 -21.42 -16.06 -11.61
CA PHE A 99 -21.18 -16.69 -12.90
C PHE A 99 -20.44 -18.01 -12.72
N VAL A 100 -21.06 -19.10 -13.18
CA VAL A 100 -20.47 -20.44 -13.16
C VAL A 100 -19.64 -20.63 -14.43
N ALA A 101 -18.33 -20.45 -14.32
CA ALA A 101 -17.41 -20.70 -15.42
C ALA A 101 -17.28 -22.20 -15.70
N ALA A 102 -17.11 -22.56 -16.98
CA ALA A 102 -16.83 -23.95 -17.37
C ALA A 102 -15.50 -24.47 -16.78
N ASN A 103 -14.54 -23.57 -16.57
CA ASN A 103 -13.31 -23.82 -15.85
C ASN A 103 -13.25 -22.88 -14.64
N GLN A 104 -13.11 -23.43 -13.43
CA GLN A 104 -13.12 -22.65 -12.18
C GLN A 104 -11.81 -21.86 -11.94
N ASP A 105 -10.76 -22.14 -12.71
CA ASP A 105 -9.45 -21.53 -12.56
C ASP A 105 -9.13 -20.49 -13.63
N TYR A 106 -9.89 -20.47 -14.73
CA TYR A 106 -9.63 -19.58 -15.85
C TYR A 106 -10.91 -19.02 -16.47
N LEU A 107 -10.86 -17.74 -16.84
CA LEU A 107 -11.85 -17.13 -17.71
C LEU A 107 -11.28 -16.96 -19.12
N SER A 108 -12.08 -17.34 -20.13
CA SER A 108 -11.73 -17.06 -21.52
C SER A 108 -11.80 -15.56 -21.81
N PRO A 109 -11.11 -15.06 -22.84
CA PRO A 109 -11.21 -13.66 -23.27
C PRO A 109 -12.67 -13.22 -23.49
N LEU A 110 -13.49 -14.09 -24.09
CA LEU A 110 -14.91 -13.83 -24.31
C LEU A 110 -15.69 -13.70 -23.00
N ALA A 111 -15.42 -14.58 -22.02
CA ALA A 111 -16.06 -14.47 -20.71
C ALA A 111 -15.68 -13.18 -19.99
N VAL A 112 -14.40 -12.77 -20.06
CA VAL A 112 -13.95 -11.48 -19.51
C VAL A 112 -14.66 -10.31 -20.20
N GLN A 113 -14.80 -10.36 -21.53
CA GLN A 113 -15.50 -9.31 -22.29
C GLN A 113 -16.98 -9.20 -21.90
N VAL A 114 -17.68 -10.33 -21.75
CA VAL A 114 -19.11 -10.37 -21.41
C VAL A 114 -19.37 -9.97 -19.96
N LEU A 115 -18.48 -10.35 -19.03
CA LEU A 115 -18.65 -10.11 -17.59
C LEU A 115 -18.08 -8.76 -17.13
N SER A 116 -17.29 -8.09 -17.96
CA SER A 116 -16.82 -6.75 -17.65
C SER A 116 -17.96 -5.74 -17.76
N ASP A 117 -18.01 -4.78 -16.84
CA ASP A 117 -18.97 -3.69 -16.93
C ASP A 117 -18.61 -2.70 -18.06
N LYS A 118 -19.43 -1.67 -18.24
CA LYS A 118 -19.23 -0.61 -19.23
C LYS A 118 -17.88 0.14 -19.13
N ASN A 119 -17.20 0.04 -17.99
CA ASN A 119 -15.89 0.64 -17.75
C ASN A 119 -14.74 -0.37 -17.94
N GLY A 120 -15.03 -1.59 -18.43
CA GLY A 120 -14.04 -2.65 -18.59
C GLY A 120 -13.62 -3.30 -17.27
N VAL A 121 -14.41 -3.18 -16.21
CA VAL A 121 -14.10 -3.76 -14.90
C VAL A 121 -14.79 -5.10 -14.73
N LEU A 122 -14.00 -6.15 -14.50
CA LEU A 122 -14.49 -7.46 -14.11
C LEU A 122 -14.73 -7.49 -12.60
N LYS A 123 -15.97 -7.75 -12.19
CA LYS A 123 -16.35 -7.84 -10.79
C LYS A 123 -16.35 -9.29 -10.33
N LEU A 124 -15.74 -9.51 -9.19
CA LEU A 124 -15.53 -10.81 -8.57
C LEU A 124 -15.95 -10.71 -7.11
N TYR A 125 -16.25 -11.85 -6.49
CA TYR A 125 -16.39 -11.93 -5.04
C TYR A 125 -15.76 -13.21 -4.51
N GLU A 126 -15.46 -13.20 -3.22
CA GLU A 126 -15.17 -14.42 -2.48
C GLU A 126 -16.46 -14.92 -1.83
N PRO A 127 -17.00 -16.08 -2.25
CA PRO A 127 -18.05 -16.76 -1.50
C PRO A 127 -17.60 -17.02 -0.07
N LYS A 128 -18.54 -17.23 0.86
CA LYS A 128 -18.22 -17.50 2.27
C LYS A 128 -17.08 -18.55 2.35
N PRO A 129 -15.90 -18.17 2.90
CA PRO A 129 -14.77 -19.08 3.02
C PRO A 129 -15.12 -20.22 3.98
N SER A 130 -14.36 -21.32 3.92
CA SER A 130 -14.49 -22.39 4.90
C SER A 130 -14.20 -21.89 6.32
N GLU A 131 -14.78 -22.55 7.33
CA GLU A 131 -14.54 -22.22 8.75
C GLU A 131 -13.05 -22.31 9.12
N ALA A 132 -12.31 -23.24 8.49
CA ALA A 132 -10.86 -23.36 8.67
C ALA A 132 -10.11 -22.12 8.15
N THR A 133 -10.41 -21.68 6.93
CA THR A 133 -9.83 -20.45 6.37
C THR A 133 -10.23 -19.23 7.19
N PHE A 134 -11.50 -19.15 7.61
CA PHE A 134 -12.00 -18.04 8.43
C PHE A 134 -11.24 -17.95 9.76
N SER A 135 -11.13 -19.06 10.50
CA SER A 135 -10.42 -19.13 11.78
C SER A 135 -8.95 -18.76 11.66
N MET A 136 -8.27 -19.25 10.61
CA MET A 136 -6.88 -18.93 10.34
C MET A 136 -6.69 -17.44 10.00
N ARG A 137 -7.58 -16.84 9.20
CA ARG A 137 -7.52 -15.41 8.88
C ARG A 137 -7.77 -14.57 10.12
N GLU A 138 -8.72 -14.95 10.97
CA GLU A 138 -8.99 -14.27 12.23
C GLU A 138 -7.77 -14.31 13.16
N GLN A 139 -7.17 -15.49 13.33
CA GLN A 139 -5.96 -15.66 14.13
C GLN A 139 -4.81 -14.79 13.60
N ARG A 140 -4.62 -14.75 12.27
CA ARG A 140 -3.64 -13.88 11.65
C ARG A 140 -3.93 -12.40 11.93
N MET A 141 -5.17 -11.96 11.72
CA MET A 141 -5.57 -10.57 11.97
C MET A 141 -5.30 -10.16 13.42
N HIS A 142 -5.57 -11.06 14.38
CA HIS A 142 -5.26 -10.83 15.79
C HIS A 142 -3.75 -10.61 16.01
N TYR A 143 -2.89 -11.49 15.47
CA TYR A 143 -1.43 -11.33 15.59
C TYR A 143 -0.92 -10.05 14.91
N VAL A 144 -1.40 -9.76 13.69
CA VAL A 144 -0.99 -8.58 12.93
C VAL A 144 -1.37 -7.30 13.67
N ARG A 145 -2.60 -7.22 14.21
CA ARG A 145 -3.07 -6.05 14.97
C ARG A 145 -2.29 -5.87 16.27
N LYS A 146 -2.03 -6.96 17.00
CA LYS A 146 -1.20 -6.92 18.22
C LYS A 146 0.20 -6.38 17.90
N TYR A 147 0.85 -6.91 16.87
CA TYR A 147 2.19 -6.47 16.47
C TYR A 147 2.20 -5.00 15.99
N GLN A 148 1.19 -4.58 15.21
CA GLN A 148 1.06 -3.18 14.77
C GLN A 148 0.86 -2.23 15.96
N ALA A 149 0.07 -2.62 16.97
CA ALA A 149 -0.13 -1.82 18.16
C ALA A 149 1.16 -1.67 18.99
N GLU A 150 1.88 -2.77 19.22
CA GLU A 150 3.15 -2.77 19.95
C GLU A 150 4.22 -1.93 19.24
N THR A 151 4.36 -2.09 17.93
CA THR A 151 5.31 -1.29 17.13
C THR A 151 4.95 0.19 17.12
N THR A 152 3.68 0.54 16.95
CA THR A 152 3.21 1.94 17.01
C THR A 152 3.52 2.56 18.37
N TRP A 153 3.23 1.85 19.46
CA TRP A 153 3.53 2.30 20.81
C TRP A 153 5.03 2.54 21.03
N LEU A 154 5.89 1.64 20.53
CA LEU A 154 7.35 1.81 20.59
C LEU A 154 7.82 3.05 19.83
N TYR A 155 7.31 3.26 18.61
CA TYR A 155 7.66 4.43 17.80
C TYR A 155 7.20 5.72 18.48
N GLU A 156 5.95 5.80 18.94
CA GLU A 156 5.44 6.99 19.62
C GLU A 156 6.23 7.29 20.90
N THR A 157 6.60 6.27 21.66
CA THR A 157 7.41 6.44 22.88
C THR A 157 8.81 6.94 22.54
N ALA A 158 9.44 6.40 21.49
CA ALA A 158 10.74 6.85 21.02
C ALA A 158 10.69 8.30 20.52
N PHE A 159 9.70 8.65 19.70
CA PHE A 159 9.50 10.01 19.21
C PHE A 159 9.26 11.00 20.36
N ARG A 160 8.40 10.68 21.33
CA ARG A 160 8.20 11.54 22.51
C ARG A 160 9.48 11.77 23.30
N LYS A 161 10.33 10.74 23.45
CA LYS A 161 11.62 10.90 24.13
C LYS A 161 12.57 11.77 23.33
N LEU A 162 12.62 11.62 22.00
CA LEU A 162 13.40 12.49 21.13
C LEU A 162 12.90 13.93 21.22
N ASP A 163 11.59 14.16 21.10
CA ASP A 163 10.98 15.48 21.23
C ASP A 163 11.29 16.12 22.58
N ALA A 164 11.28 15.36 23.67
CA ALA A 164 11.66 15.86 24.99
C ALA A 164 13.14 16.27 25.07
N VAL A 165 14.04 15.53 24.41
CA VAL A 165 15.47 15.88 24.31
C VAL A 165 15.66 17.13 23.45
N PHE A 166 15.01 17.21 22.29
CA PHE A 166 15.06 18.35 21.38
C PHE A 166 14.42 19.61 21.98
N SER A 167 13.35 19.45 22.76
CA SER A 167 12.66 20.54 23.46
C SER A 167 13.34 20.91 24.78
N SER A 168 14.37 20.18 25.21
CA SER A 168 15.09 20.52 26.43
C SER A 168 15.89 21.80 26.23
N ASN A 169 15.92 22.65 27.26
CA ASN A 169 16.75 23.86 27.28
C ASN A 169 18.23 23.57 26.95
N MET A 170 18.69 22.33 27.16
CA MET A 170 20.04 21.90 26.83
C MET A 170 20.32 21.96 25.32
N MET A 171 19.37 21.59 24.45
CA MET A 171 19.55 21.71 23.00
C MET A 171 19.58 23.17 22.54
N VAL A 172 18.77 24.04 23.15
CA VAL A 172 18.82 25.48 22.91
C VAL A 172 20.18 26.05 23.33
N VAL A 173 20.70 25.66 24.49
CA VAL A 173 22.02 26.07 24.97
C VAL A 173 23.13 25.60 24.04
N ILE A 174 23.11 24.34 23.60
CA ILE A 174 24.08 23.82 22.63
C ILE A 174 24.00 24.60 21.32
N PHE A 175 22.79 24.87 20.81
CA PHE A 175 22.61 25.61 19.57
C PHE A 175 23.11 27.06 19.67
N VAL A 176 22.82 27.76 20.77
CA VAL A 176 23.34 29.10 21.05
C VAL A 176 24.87 29.08 21.14
N PHE A 177 25.45 28.09 21.83
CA PHE A 177 26.91 27.95 21.94
C PHE A 177 27.56 27.75 20.56
N LEU A 178 27.00 26.89 19.72
CA LEU A 178 27.49 26.69 18.35
C LEU A 178 27.41 27.95 17.50
N ILE A 179 26.32 28.74 17.63
CA ILE A 179 26.20 30.03 16.94
C ILE A 179 27.30 31.00 17.40
N VAL A 180 27.54 31.09 18.72
CA VAL A 180 28.60 31.96 19.27
C VAL A 180 29.97 31.54 18.74
N CYS A 181 30.30 30.24 18.74
CA CYS A 181 31.55 29.74 18.18
C CYS A 181 31.68 30.06 16.68
N MET A 182 30.60 29.92 15.90
CA MET A 182 30.61 30.25 14.47
C MET A 182 30.83 31.75 14.22
N ILE A 183 30.22 32.61 15.05
CA ILE A 183 30.44 34.07 14.98
C ILE A 183 31.89 34.41 15.29
N GLU A 184 32.50 33.81 16.32
CA GLU A 184 33.92 34.06 16.64
C GLU A 184 34.85 33.60 15.52
N VAL A 185 34.62 32.43 14.94
CA VAL A 185 35.42 31.94 13.80
C VAL A 185 35.31 32.88 12.60
N LEU A 186 34.10 33.37 12.29
CA LEU A 186 33.89 34.34 11.21
C LEU A 186 34.56 35.68 11.51
N TYR A 187 34.51 36.15 12.76
CA TYR A 187 35.15 37.39 13.20
C TYR A 187 36.67 37.31 13.06
N ILE A 188 37.30 36.22 13.55
CA ILE A 188 38.75 35.98 13.42
C ILE A 188 39.16 35.92 11.95
N HIS A 189 38.37 35.27 11.11
CA HIS A 189 38.66 35.19 9.68
C HIS A 189 38.53 36.56 8.98
N GLN A 190 37.59 37.42 9.39
CA GLN A 190 37.48 38.78 8.85
C GLN A 190 38.61 39.71 9.34
N SER A 191 38.98 39.64 10.62
CA SER A 191 40.07 40.47 11.17
C SER A 191 41.42 40.11 10.53
N GLY A 192 41.70 38.82 10.31
CA GLY A 192 42.90 38.39 9.59
C GLY A 192 42.95 38.88 8.14
N ARG A 193 41.80 38.99 7.44
CA ARG A 193 41.75 39.59 6.10
C ARG A 193 42.00 41.10 6.12
N LEU A 194 41.55 41.80 7.17
CA LEU A 194 41.76 43.24 7.34
C LEU A 194 43.23 43.57 7.60
N GLU A 195 43.95 42.76 8.39
CA GLU A 195 45.39 42.92 8.60
C GLU A 195 46.18 42.73 7.30
N VAL A 196 45.86 41.68 6.52
CA VAL A 196 46.52 41.44 5.22
C VAL A 196 46.26 42.58 4.23
N LEU A 197 45.05 43.15 4.21
CA LEU A 197 44.74 44.31 3.37
C LEU A 197 45.45 45.58 3.83
N TYR A 198 45.60 45.78 5.14
CA TYR A 198 46.31 46.92 5.72
C TYR A 198 47.82 46.86 5.39
N ASP A 199 48.45 45.69 5.53
CA ASP A 199 49.86 45.49 5.19
C ASP A 199 50.10 45.62 3.68
N ALA A 200 49.21 45.09 2.84
CA ALA A 200 49.28 45.27 1.39
C ALA A 200 49.15 46.74 0.97
N ALA A 201 48.26 47.50 1.62
CA ALA A 201 48.11 48.94 1.38
C ALA A 201 49.36 49.73 1.80
N LYS A 202 50.00 49.34 2.91
CA LYS A 202 51.23 49.97 3.41
C LYS A 202 52.44 49.72 2.52
N LEU A 203 52.55 48.53 1.94
CA LEU A 203 53.57 48.17 0.94
C LEU A 203 53.38 48.91 -0.40
N ALA A 204 52.14 49.21 -0.80
CA ALA A 204 51.85 49.94 -2.03
C ALA A 204 52.11 51.46 -1.96
N MET A 205 52.37 52.00 -0.76
CA MET A 205 52.65 53.43 -0.52
C MET A 205 54.14 53.78 -0.43
N VAL A 206 55.03 52.81 -0.64
CA VAL A 206 56.50 52.97 -0.71
C VAL A 206 56.95 52.81 -2.16
#